data_AF-A0A7S3ZPQ8-F1
#
_entry.id   AF-A0A7S3ZPQ8-F1
#
_cell.length_a   1.000
_cell.length_b   1.000
_cell.length_c   1.000
_cell.angle_alpha   90.00
_cell.angle_beta   90.00
_cell.angle_gamma   90.00
#
_symmetry.space_group_name_H-M   'P 1'
#
loop_
_entity.id
_entity.type
_entity.pdbx_description
1 polymer ?
#
loop_
_entity_poly.entity_id
_entity_poly.type
_entity_poly.pdbx_seq_one_letter_code
_entity_poly.pdbx_strand_id
1 'polypeptide(L)'
;KQAKTRRPGRLRETRVSEAAEVLHFYCVDASAAFPEKQPSAGPGNEKQLNPATNRVPRRARTTSRQEAQPAAKMNIFRFAGDMSHVVSILVLLLRLRSSKSAVGISLKTQELFLIVFVTRYLDLFTTFYSLYNSFMKVAYIASTTYIIWMIRFQEPYKSKYDASQDSFLHIKFAVAPCAGLALFACLVKGELSPIDILWTFSIFLEALAIVPQLFVLQRYREVENLTGHYVFFLGAYRGLYILNWVYRSYYEQFYRHNWLVYVSGAVQTALYVDFFYYYVVSKYYGGKLTLPT
;
A
#
# COMPACT_ATOMS: atom_id res chain seq x y z
N LYS A 1 -4.87 -31.94 -52.17
CA LYS A 1 -3.89 -30.97 -51.62
C LYS A 1 -4.56 -29.63 -51.40
N GLN A 2 -4.83 -29.24 -50.14
CA GLN A 2 -4.63 -27.87 -49.61
C GLN A 2 -5.06 -27.85 -48.13
N ALA A 3 -4.06 -27.83 -47.26
CA ALA A 3 -4.21 -27.68 -45.81
C ALA A 3 -4.43 -26.18 -45.48
N LYS A 4 -5.47 -25.88 -44.70
CA LYS A 4 -5.79 -24.53 -44.23
C LYS A 4 -5.09 -24.28 -42.89
N THR A 5 -3.91 -23.68 -42.94
CA THR A 5 -3.14 -23.23 -41.77
C THR A 5 -3.88 -22.10 -41.04
N ARG A 6 -4.48 -22.41 -39.89
CA ARG A 6 -4.99 -21.41 -38.93
C ARG A 6 -3.81 -20.79 -38.18
N ARG A 7 -3.59 -19.48 -38.37
CA ARG A 7 -2.61 -18.68 -37.60
C ARG A 7 -3.05 -18.59 -36.11
N PRO A 8 -2.22 -19.02 -35.14
CA PRO A 8 -2.49 -18.85 -33.72
C PRO A 8 -1.87 -17.53 -33.25
N GLY A 9 -2.47 -16.39 -33.61
CA GLY A 9 -1.90 -15.06 -33.28
C GLY A 9 -2.75 -14.20 -32.36
N ARG A 10 -4.08 -14.30 -32.43
CA ARG A 10 -4.97 -13.25 -31.89
C ARG A 10 -5.53 -13.52 -30.49
N LEU A 11 -5.37 -14.74 -29.95
CA LEU A 11 -5.87 -15.14 -28.62
C LEU A 11 -4.83 -14.98 -27.50
N ARG A 12 -3.57 -14.69 -27.85
CA ARG A 12 -2.47 -14.47 -26.89
C ARG A 12 -2.31 -12.99 -26.57
N GLU A 13 -2.48 -12.11 -27.57
CA GLU A 13 -2.43 -10.65 -27.39
C GLU A 13 -3.60 -10.10 -26.58
N THR A 14 -4.82 -10.63 -26.75
CA THR A 14 -5.97 -10.25 -25.91
C THR A 14 -5.80 -10.66 -24.45
N ARG A 15 -5.27 -11.86 -24.17
CA ARG A 15 -4.97 -12.30 -22.79
C ARG A 15 -3.83 -11.53 -22.12
N VAL A 16 -2.84 -11.07 -22.90
CA VAL A 16 -1.77 -10.20 -22.39
C VAL A 16 -2.28 -8.78 -22.13
N SER A 17 -3.19 -8.27 -22.96
CA SER A 17 -3.84 -6.97 -22.76
C SER A 17 -4.80 -6.96 -21.57
N GLU A 18 -5.59 -8.02 -21.37
CA GLU A 18 -6.45 -8.18 -20.19
C GLU A 18 -5.61 -8.35 -18.92
N ALA A 19 -4.51 -9.13 -18.96
CA ALA A 19 -3.61 -9.25 -17.82
C ALA A 19 -2.92 -7.92 -17.47
N ALA A 20 -2.58 -7.09 -18.46
CA ALA A 20 -2.00 -5.76 -18.26
C ALA A 20 -3.01 -4.75 -17.69
N GLU A 21 -4.27 -4.78 -18.12
CA GLU A 21 -5.34 -3.98 -17.50
C GLU A 21 -5.61 -4.43 -16.08
N VAL A 22 -5.64 -5.74 -15.83
CA VAL A 22 -5.82 -6.32 -14.49
C VAL A 22 -4.69 -5.92 -13.53
N LEU A 23 -3.42 -5.94 -13.99
CA LEU A 23 -2.26 -5.42 -13.25
C LEU A 23 -2.34 -3.90 -12.99
N HIS A 24 -2.80 -3.12 -13.97
CA HIS A 24 -3.03 -1.68 -13.81
C HIS A 24 -4.13 -1.40 -12.77
N PHE A 25 -5.15 -2.26 -12.67
CA PHE A 25 -6.27 -2.15 -11.72
C PHE A 25 -5.93 -2.60 -10.29
N TYR A 26 -5.09 -3.62 -10.08
CA TYR A 26 -4.67 -4.01 -8.72
C TYR A 26 -3.66 -3.05 -8.11
N CYS A 27 -2.89 -2.35 -8.95
CA CYS A 27 -2.01 -1.29 -8.49
C CYS A 27 -2.79 -0.08 -7.97
N VAL A 28 -4.06 0.12 -8.33
CA VAL A 28 -4.86 1.28 -7.90
C VAL A 28 -5.03 1.33 -6.37
N ASP A 29 -5.20 0.19 -5.70
CA ASP A 29 -5.44 0.19 -4.25
C ASP A 29 -4.17 0.41 -3.40
N ALA A 30 -2.97 0.24 -3.98
CA ALA A 30 -1.68 0.57 -3.36
C ALA A 30 -1.00 1.83 -3.94
N SER A 31 -1.38 2.25 -5.15
CA SER A 31 -0.67 3.24 -5.98
C SER A 31 -1.54 4.23 -6.75
N ALA A 32 -2.87 4.33 -6.58
CA ALA A 32 -3.68 5.29 -7.37
C ALA A 32 -3.48 6.77 -7.02
N ALA A 33 -2.32 7.31 -7.33
CA ALA A 33 -2.13 8.71 -7.64
C ALA A 33 -2.32 8.89 -9.15
N PHE A 34 -3.18 9.82 -9.50
CA PHE A 34 -3.37 10.52 -10.77
C PHE A 34 -2.10 11.07 -11.45
N PRO A 35 -2.25 11.67 -12.66
CA PRO A 35 -3.02 11.24 -13.84
C PRO A 35 -2.10 11.05 -15.06
N GLU A 36 -2.64 10.38 -16.06
CA GLU A 36 -2.11 10.27 -17.42
C GLU A 36 -1.92 11.65 -18.07
N LYS A 37 -0.69 11.97 -18.47
CA LYS A 37 -0.37 13.16 -19.25
C LYS A 37 -0.62 12.82 -20.73
N GLN A 38 -1.75 13.26 -21.29
CA GLN A 38 -1.89 13.24 -22.76
C GLN A 38 -0.86 14.20 -23.37
N PRO A 39 -0.18 13.81 -24.47
CA PRO A 39 0.67 14.74 -25.20
C PRO A 39 -0.17 15.89 -25.75
N SER A 40 0.23 17.11 -25.42
CA SER A 40 -0.34 18.37 -25.90
C SER A 40 -0.38 18.40 -27.43
N ALA A 41 -1.58 18.53 -28.01
CA ALA A 41 -1.74 18.94 -29.39
C ALA A 41 -1.35 20.42 -29.53
N GLY A 42 -0.22 20.68 -30.19
CA GLY A 42 0.18 22.03 -30.63
C GLY A 42 -0.56 22.46 -31.91
N PRO A 43 -0.60 23.77 -32.22
CA PRO A 43 -1.59 24.37 -33.10
C PRO A 43 -1.34 24.09 -34.59
N GLY A 44 -2.42 24.21 -35.35
CA GLY A 44 -2.53 23.79 -36.74
C GLY A 44 -1.57 24.45 -37.73
N ASN A 45 -1.38 23.75 -38.84
CA ASN A 45 -0.93 24.32 -40.09
C ASN A 45 -1.99 23.99 -41.15
N GLU A 46 -2.77 25.00 -41.52
CA GLU A 46 -3.50 25.01 -42.78
C GLU A 46 -2.51 24.87 -43.93
N LYS A 47 -2.65 23.80 -44.72
CA LYS A 47 -2.21 23.80 -46.10
C LYS A 47 -3.41 23.47 -46.99
N GLN A 48 -3.83 24.47 -47.73
CA GLN A 48 -4.68 24.36 -48.91
C GLN A 48 -4.13 23.28 -49.86
N LEU A 49 -5.00 22.39 -50.32
CA LEU A 49 -4.85 21.79 -51.64
C LEU A 49 -6.23 21.52 -52.27
N ASN A 50 -6.33 21.96 -53.52
CA ASN A 50 -7.49 22.18 -54.36
C ASN A 50 -8.21 20.90 -54.87
N PRO A 51 -9.37 21.04 -55.56
CA PRO A 51 -10.45 20.05 -55.55
C PRO A 51 -10.39 19.04 -56.70
N ALA A 52 -11.30 18.07 -56.60
CA ALA A 52 -11.65 17.03 -57.58
C ALA A 52 -10.81 15.75 -57.54
N THR A 53 -11.32 14.70 -56.90
CA THR A 53 -11.96 13.56 -57.60
C THR A 53 -12.41 12.46 -56.62
N ASN A 54 -13.55 11.87 -56.99
CA ASN A 54 -14.02 10.52 -56.73
C ASN A 54 -14.54 10.08 -55.35
N ARG A 55 -15.77 9.58 -55.43
CA ARG A 55 -16.62 8.97 -54.39
C ARG A 55 -15.92 7.81 -53.68
N VAL A 56 -16.02 7.78 -52.35
CA VAL A 56 -15.74 6.60 -51.51
C VAL A 56 -16.90 6.45 -50.52
N PRO A 57 -17.44 5.24 -50.28
CA PRO A 57 -18.63 5.05 -49.45
C PRO A 57 -18.36 5.41 -47.99
N ARG A 58 -19.34 6.07 -47.37
CA ARG A 58 -19.37 6.54 -45.98
C ARG A 58 -19.38 5.34 -45.02
N ARG A 59 -18.22 4.75 -44.74
CA ARG A 59 -18.09 3.76 -43.67
C ARG A 59 -18.14 4.51 -42.35
N ALA A 60 -19.25 4.32 -41.63
CA ALA A 60 -19.50 4.88 -40.32
C ALA A 60 -18.28 4.67 -39.41
N ARG A 61 -17.58 5.77 -39.11
CA ARG A 61 -16.55 5.83 -38.08
C ARG A 61 -17.32 5.87 -36.75
N THR A 62 -17.70 4.72 -36.23
CA THR A 62 -17.98 4.58 -34.80
C THR A 62 -16.67 4.87 -34.08
N THR A 63 -16.45 6.16 -33.80
CA THR A 63 -15.56 6.59 -32.74
C THR A 63 -16.19 6.04 -31.49
N SER A 64 -15.72 4.86 -31.04
CA SER A 64 -15.87 4.45 -29.66
C SER A 64 -15.28 5.58 -28.85
N ARG A 65 -16.15 6.46 -28.35
CA ARG A 65 -15.82 7.40 -27.29
C ARG A 65 -15.41 6.48 -26.15
N GLN A 66 -14.11 6.22 -26.01
CA GLN A 66 -13.55 5.72 -24.77
C GLN A 66 -13.95 6.79 -23.76
N GLU A 67 -15.03 6.52 -23.03
CA GLU A 67 -15.40 7.29 -21.87
C GLU A 67 -14.20 7.19 -20.95
N ALA A 68 -13.37 8.23 -20.97
CA ALA A 68 -12.27 8.38 -20.05
C ALA A 68 -12.87 8.22 -18.65
N GLN A 69 -12.57 7.10 -18.00
CA GLN A 69 -13.02 6.85 -16.65
C GLN A 69 -12.58 8.05 -15.80
N PRO A 70 -13.48 8.69 -15.06
CA PRO A 70 -13.12 9.85 -14.25
C PRO A 70 -12.05 9.39 -13.27
N ALA A 71 -10.85 9.92 -13.45
CA ALA A 71 -9.74 9.59 -12.58
C ALA A 71 -10.16 9.84 -11.11
N ALA A 72 -9.98 8.84 -10.25
CA ALA A 72 -10.68 8.68 -8.95
C ALA A 72 -10.24 9.68 -7.86
N LYS A 73 -10.92 10.84 -7.73
CA LYS A 73 -10.39 12.11 -7.11
C LYS A 73 -9.73 11.86 -5.74
N MET A 74 -8.51 12.35 -5.51
CA MET A 74 -7.82 12.23 -4.20
C MET A 74 -8.76 12.73 -3.11
N ASN A 75 -9.27 11.80 -2.30
CA ASN A 75 -10.19 12.16 -1.24
C ASN A 75 -9.42 12.53 0.04
N ILE A 76 -10.08 13.31 0.89
CA ILE A 76 -9.48 13.83 2.11
C ILE A 76 -9.07 12.71 3.07
N PHE A 77 -9.83 11.60 3.12
CA PHE A 77 -9.55 10.45 3.98
C PHE A 77 -8.25 9.76 3.61
N ARG A 78 -8.00 9.58 2.31
CA ARG A 78 -6.76 8.99 1.80
C ARG A 78 -5.57 9.88 2.08
N PHE A 79 -5.68 11.18 1.77
CA PHE A 79 -4.60 12.11 2.05
C PHE A 79 -4.28 12.16 3.56
N ALA A 80 -5.30 12.25 4.41
CA ALA A 80 -5.13 12.20 5.86
C ALA A 80 -4.51 10.88 6.33
N GLY A 81 -4.91 9.76 5.73
CA GLY A 81 -4.31 8.45 5.99
C GLY A 81 -2.82 8.42 5.67
N ASP A 82 -2.44 8.83 4.45
CA ASP A 82 -1.03 8.90 4.03
C ASP A 82 -0.21 9.80 4.96
N MET A 83 -0.75 10.98 5.31
CA MET A 83 -0.08 11.89 6.24
C MET A 83 0.02 11.31 7.65
N SER A 84 -1.01 10.61 8.14
CA SER A 84 -0.96 9.91 9.44
C SER A 84 0.14 8.85 9.46
N HIS A 85 0.32 8.11 8.36
CA HIS A 85 1.39 7.12 8.27
C HIS A 85 2.78 7.78 8.26
N VAL A 86 2.97 8.87 7.52
CA VAL A 86 4.21 9.66 7.55
C VAL A 86 4.48 10.19 8.96
N VAL A 87 3.48 10.78 9.60
CA VAL A 87 3.59 11.29 10.97
C VAL A 87 3.98 10.18 11.94
N SER A 88 3.41 8.98 11.82
CA SER A 88 3.80 7.83 12.63
C SER A 88 5.30 7.52 12.54
N ILE A 89 5.85 7.49 11.33
CA ILE A 89 7.29 7.25 11.09
C ILE A 89 8.14 8.40 11.64
N LEU A 90 7.72 9.64 11.44
CA LEU A 90 8.43 10.81 11.96
C LEU A 90 8.43 10.84 13.50
N VAL A 91 7.30 10.49 14.13
CA VAL A 91 7.19 10.37 15.59
C VAL A 91 8.09 9.27 16.11
N LEU A 92 8.17 8.11 15.44
CA LEU A 92 9.09 7.05 15.82
C LEU A 92 10.56 7.47 15.71
N LEU A 93 10.92 8.15 14.62
CA LEU A 93 12.27 8.72 14.46
C LEU A 93 12.59 9.76 15.53
N LEU A 94 11.65 10.69 15.79
CA LEU A 94 11.79 11.69 16.83
C LEU A 94 11.95 11.04 18.20
N ARG A 95 11.15 10.01 18.49
CA ARG A 95 11.22 9.22 19.72
C ARG A 95 12.61 8.65 19.91
N LEU A 96 13.12 7.92 18.92
CA LEU A 96 14.46 7.35 18.97
C LEU A 96 15.49 8.46 19.19
N ARG A 97 15.46 9.54 18.40
CA ARG A 97 16.43 10.63 18.48
C ARG A 97 16.40 11.39 19.81
N SER A 98 15.22 11.57 20.41
CA SER A 98 15.02 12.30 21.66
C SER A 98 15.39 11.45 22.87
N SER A 99 14.94 10.19 22.93
CA SER A 99 15.19 9.31 24.07
C SER A 99 16.60 8.69 24.06
N LYS A 100 17.27 8.69 22.90
CA LYS A 100 18.53 7.96 22.67
C LYS A 100 18.41 6.50 23.14
N SER A 101 17.26 5.88 22.89
CA SER A 101 16.93 4.54 23.38
C SER A 101 15.94 3.84 22.45
N ALA A 102 16.16 2.54 22.22
CA ALA A 102 15.26 1.66 21.49
C ALA A 102 14.35 0.81 22.40
N VAL A 103 14.39 1.02 23.72
CA VAL A 103 13.56 0.30 24.70
C VAL A 103 12.07 0.43 24.34
N GLY A 104 11.34 -0.68 24.30
CA GLY A 104 9.92 -0.69 23.96
C GLY A 104 9.58 -0.49 22.47
N ILE A 105 10.57 -0.44 21.56
CA ILE A 105 10.32 -0.58 20.10
C ILE A 105 10.65 -2.00 19.67
N SER A 106 9.75 -2.59 18.89
CA SER A 106 10.02 -3.84 18.21
C SER A 106 10.78 -3.60 16.91
N LEU A 107 11.99 -4.15 16.83
CA LEU A 107 12.76 -4.20 15.58
C LEU A 107 12.08 -5.14 14.58
N LYS A 108 11.46 -6.22 15.07
CA LYS A 108 10.75 -7.21 14.25
C LYS A 108 9.60 -6.58 13.46
N THR A 109 8.89 -5.65 14.07
CA THR A 109 7.83 -4.86 13.41
C THR A 109 8.39 -4.03 12.26
N GLN A 110 9.52 -3.36 12.46
CA GLN A 110 10.16 -2.55 11.42
C GLN A 110 10.65 -3.42 10.25
N GLU A 111 11.22 -4.59 10.55
CA GLU A 111 11.62 -5.57 9.53
C GLU A 111 10.43 -6.06 8.70
N LEU A 112 9.29 -6.33 9.34
CA LEU A 112 8.04 -6.69 8.64
C LEU A 112 7.53 -5.55 7.75
N PHE A 113 7.50 -4.31 8.23
CA PHE A 113 7.11 -3.16 7.43
C PHE A 113 8.06 -2.93 6.25
N LEU A 114 9.36 -3.12 6.42
CA LEU A 114 10.31 -3.04 5.31
C LEU A 114 10.00 -4.08 4.23
N ILE A 115 9.72 -5.33 4.61
CA ILE A 115 9.32 -6.38 3.66
C ILE A 115 8.02 -5.99 2.95
N VAL A 116 7.03 -5.47 3.67
CA VAL A 116 5.77 -4.97 3.08
C VAL A 116 6.05 -3.90 2.02
N PHE A 117 6.82 -2.87 2.35
CA PHE A 117 7.09 -1.77 1.41
C PHE A 117 7.90 -2.21 0.21
N VAL A 118 8.93 -3.04 0.42
CA VAL A 118 9.76 -3.56 -0.69
C VAL A 118 8.91 -4.43 -1.63
N THR A 119 8.09 -5.33 -1.10
CA THR A 119 7.26 -6.22 -1.94
C THR A 119 6.10 -5.49 -2.61
N ARG A 120 5.54 -4.45 -1.96
CA ARG A 120 4.44 -3.66 -2.52
C ARG A 120 4.88 -2.68 -3.59
N TYR A 121 6.03 -2.04 -3.41
CA TYR A 121 6.49 -0.94 -4.25
C TYR A 121 7.49 -1.38 -5.33
N LEU A 122 7.46 -2.66 -5.72
CA LEU A 122 8.24 -3.17 -6.86
C LEU A 122 7.86 -2.47 -8.18
N ASP A 123 6.64 -1.93 -8.25
CA ASP A 123 6.15 -1.12 -9.36
C ASP A 123 6.91 0.22 -9.52
N LEU A 124 7.73 0.64 -8.54
CA LEU A 124 8.52 1.87 -8.60
C LEU A 124 9.49 1.90 -9.80
N PHE A 125 9.99 0.74 -10.23
CA PHE A 125 10.92 0.62 -11.35
C PHE A 125 10.24 0.41 -12.70
N THR A 126 8.94 0.08 -12.71
CA THR A 126 8.21 -0.27 -13.93
C THR A 126 7.20 0.80 -14.32
N THR A 127 6.64 1.53 -13.35
CA THR A 127 5.52 2.42 -13.56
C THR A 127 5.72 3.74 -12.83
N PHE A 128 5.74 4.84 -13.59
CA PHE A 128 5.74 6.19 -13.04
C PHE A 128 4.33 6.76 -13.06
N TYR A 129 3.74 6.93 -11.87
CA TYR A 129 2.41 7.54 -11.72
C TYR A 129 2.51 9.05 -11.52
N SER A 130 3.21 9.49 -10.48
CA SER A 130 3.43 10.90 -10.16
C SER A 130 4.63 11.09 -9.25
N LEU A 131 5.16 12.32 -9.21
CA LEU A 131 6.27 12.68 -8.33
C LEU A 131 5.95 12.38 -6.86
N TYR A 132 4.73 12.73 -6.40
CA TYR A 132 4.29 12.48 -5.03
C TYR A 132 4.30 10.98 -4.71
N ASN A 133 3.75 10.14 -5.59
CA ASN A 133 3.69 8.69 -5.35
C ASN A 133 5.08 8.07 -5.27
N SER A 134 5.95 8.37 -6.24
CA SER A 134 7.33 7.87 -6.24
C SER A 134 8.11 8.37 -5.02
N PHE A 135 7.97 9.65 -4.68
CA PHE A 135 8.59 10.23 -3.49
C PHE A 135 8.15 9.54 -2.21
N MET A 136 6.84 9.34 -2.01
CA MET A 136 6.29 8.71 -0.80
C MET A 136 6.78 7.26 -0.66
N LYS A 137 6.79 6.48 -1.76
CA LYS A 137 7.31 5.11 -1.77
C LYS A 137 8.78 5.05 -1.35
N VAL A 138 9.62 5.90 -1.95
CA VAL A 138 11.04 6.01 -1.60
C VAL A 138 11.22 6.45 -0.16
N ALA A 139 10.44 7.45 0.29
CA ALA A 139 10.48 7.94 1.66
C ALA A 139 10.17 6.84 2.67
N TYR A 140 9.11 6.05 2.46
CA TYR A 140 8.74 4.92 3.33
C TYR A 140 9.83 3.85 3.42
N ILE A 141 10.42 3.45 2.28
CA ILE A 141 11.49 2.45 2.26
C ILE A 141 12.74 3.01 2.95
N ALA A 142 13.15 4.22 2.60
CA ALA A 142 14.35 4.86 3.14
C ALA A 142 14.24 5.11 4.65
N SER A 143 13.12 5.66 5.13
CA SER A 143 12.91 5.92 6.55
C SER A 143 12.88 4.64 7.38
N THR A 144 12.19 3.60 6.91
CA THR A 144 12.09 2.32 7.63
C THR A 144 13.44 1.61 7.66
N THR A 145 14.17 1.61 6.54
CA THR A 145 15.55 1.10 6.47
C THR A 145 16.45 1.86 7.44
N TYR A 146 16.30 3.18 7.51
CA TYR A 146 17.06 4.03 8.41
C TYR A 146 16.78 3.72 9.89
N ILE A 147 15.52 3.50 10.28
CA ILE A 147 15.14 3.09 11.64
C ILE A 147 15.78 1.74 11.99
N ILE A 148 15.69 0.75 11.10
CA ILE A 148 16.31 -0.57 11.29
C ILE A 148 17.83 -0.42 11.46
N TRP A 149 18.46 0.38 10.62
CA TRP A 149 19.90 0.63 10.69
C TRP A 149 20.30 1.28 12.02
N MET A 150 19.53 2.29 12.48
CA MET A 150 19.76 2.93 13.77
C MET A 150 19.71 1.91 14.92
N ILE A 151 18.68 1.07 14.97
CA ILE A 151 18.50 0.10 16.06
C ILE A 151 19.56 -1.00 16.01
N ARG A 152 19.96 -1.48 14.82
CA ARG A 152 20.91 -2.60 14.71
C ARG A 152 22.38 -2.20 14.82
N PHE A 153 22.75 -1.03 14.34
CA PHE A 153 24.16 -0.69 14.13
C PHE A 153 24.65 0.55 14.87
N GLN A 154 23.74 1.42 15.34
CA GLN A 154 24.15 2.69 15.93
C GLN A 154 24.01 2.68 17.46
N GLU A 155 25.07 3.09 18.16
CA GLU A 155 25.02 3.37 19.60
C GLU A 155 24.39 4.74 19.88
N PRO A 156 23.66 4.93 20.98
CA PRO A 156 23.38 3.96 22.06
C PRO A 156 22.13 3.10 21.83
N TYR A 157 21.54 3.09 20.63
CA TYR A 157 20.28 2.39 20.37
C TYR A 157 20.44 0.88 20.42
N LYS A 158 21.50 0.37 19.80
CA LYS A 158 21.85 -1.05 19.75
C LYS A 158 22.03 -1.66 21.13
N SER A 159 22.82 -1.04 22.00
CA SER A 159 23.05 -1.52 23.37
C SER A 159 21.80 -1.49 24.25
N LYS A 160 20.87 -0.56 24.00
CA LYS A 160 19.61 -0.41 24.74
C LYS A 160 18.45 -1.23 24.16
N TYR A 161 18.64 -1.92 23.04
CA TYR A 161 17.62 -2.77 22.45
C TYR A 161 17.60 -4.12 23.17
N ASP A 162 16.50 -4.43 23.87
CA ASP A 162 16.31 -5.71 24.54
C ASP A 162 15.61 -6.72 23.64
N ALA A 163 16.41 -7.59 23.01
CA ALA A 163 15.93 -8.65 22.14
C ALA A 163 15.09 -9.71 22.87
N SER A 164 15.22 -9.84 24.20
CA SER A 164 14.43 -10.81 24.98
C SER A 164 12.95 -10.43 25.04
N GLN A 165 12.66 -9.12 25.01
CA GLN A 165 11.29 -8.60 25.01
C GLN A 165 10.64 -8.68 23.62
N ASP A 166 11.42 -8.67 22.54
CA ASP A 166 10.97 -8.78 21.15
C ASP A 166 11.10 -10.22 20.61
N SER A 167 10.61 -11.19 21.38
CA SER A 167 10.80 -12.63 21.13
C SER A 167 9.85 -13.22 20.08
N PHE A 168 9.14 -12.40 19.30
CA PHE A 168 8.16 -12.87 18.33
C PHE A 168 8.85 -13.45 17.08
N LEU A 169 8.55 -14.71 16.75
CA LEU A 169 9.10 -15.38 15.56
C LEU A 169 8.36 -14.95 14.28
N HIS A 170 8.44 -13.66 13.96
CA HIS A 170 7.80 -12.98 12.83
C HIS A 170 7.95 -13.70 11.48
N ILE A 171 9.10 -14.32 11.19
CA ILE A 171 9.26 -15.07 9.93
C ILE A 171 8.36 -16.31 9.90
N LYS A 172 8.30 -17.07 11.00
CA LYS A 172 7.50 -18.31 11.07
C LYS A 172 6.02 -18.04 11.22
N PHE A 173 5.64 -17.04 12.02
CA PHE A 173 4.24 -16.78 12.39
C PHE A 173 3.58 -15.62 11.64
N ALA A 174 4.32 -14.79 10.91
CA ALA A 174 3.73 -13.75 10.04
C ALA A 174 4.10 -13.98 8.56
N VAL A 175 5.39 -14.02 8.22
CA VAL A 175 5.82 -14.11 6.81
C VAL A 175 5.37 -15.41 6.14
N ALA A 176 5.67 -16.57 6.73
CA ALA A 176 5.30 -17.86 6.15
C ALA A 176 3.78 -18.06 5.94
N PRO A 177 2.90 -17.81 6.93
CA PRO A 177 1.46 -17.94 6.71
C PRO A 177 0.91 -16.91 5.72
N CYS A 178 1.41 -15.67 5.72
CA CYS A 178 1.00 -14.67 4.73
C CYS A 178 1.41 -15.06 3.31
N ALA A 179 2.59 -15.65 3.12
CA ALA A 179 3.06 -16.13 1.82
C ALA A 179 2.19 -17.29 1.31
N GLY A 180 1.88 -18.26 2.18
CA GLY A 180 0.97 -19.36 1.86
C GLY A 180 -0.44 -18.88 1.50
N LEU A 181 -0.99 -17.94 2.28
CA LEU A 181 -2.32 -17.38 2.04
C LEU A 181 -2.37 -16.54 0.75
N ALA A 182 -1.32 -15.77 0.45
CA ALA A 182 -1.23 -15.01 -0.78
C ALA A 182 -1.19 -15.92 -2.01
N LEU A 183 -0.38 -16.98 -1.97
CA LEU A 183 -0.33 -17.96 -3.04
C LEU A 183 -1.69 -18.63 -3.24
N PHE A 184 -2.35 -19.05 -2.15
CA PHE A 184 -3.68 -19.63 -2.21
C PHE A 184 -4.72 -18.67 -2.80
N ALA A 185 -4.74 -17.41 -2.37
CA ALA A 185 -5.65 -16.40 -2.89
C ALA A 185 -5.44 -16.15 -4.39
N CYS A 186 -4.19 -16.06 -4.84
CA CYS A 186 -3.84 -15.92 -6.26
C CYS A 186 -4.21 -17.15 -7.09
N LEU A 187 -4.04 -18.37 -6.54
CA LEU A 187 -4.48 -19.62 -7.18
C LEU A 187 -6.00 -19.64 -7.41
N VAL A 188 -6.78 -19.24 -6.40
CA VAL A 188 -8.24 -19.17 -6.49
C VAL A 188 -8.69 -18.13 -7.52
N LYS A 189 -7.97 -17.00 -7.64
CA LYS A 189 -8.23 -15.98 -8.66
C LYS A 189 -7.82 -16.38 -10.08
N GLY A 190 -6.91 -17.35 -10.22
CA GLY A 190 -6.34 -17.74 -11.52
C GLY A 190 -5.23 -16.80 -12.02
N GLU A 191 -4.71 -15.93 -11.16
CA GLU A 191 -3.70 -14.90 -11.47
C GLU A 191 -2.37 -15.26 -10.77
N LEU A 192 -1.48 -15.98 -11.46
CA LEU A 192 -0.21 -16.46 -10.92
C LEU A 192 1.00 -15.57 -11.30
N SER A 193 0.77 -14.29 -11.52
CA SER A 193 1.85 -13.33 -11.73
C SER A 193 2.66 -13.16 -10.44
N PRO A 194 4.00 -13.20 -10.48
CA PRO A 194 4.83 -12.94 -9.30
C PRO A 194 4.54 -11.58 -8.66
N ILE A 195 4.21 -10.56 -9.46
CA ILE A 195 3.88 -9.22 -8.97
C ILE A 195 2.56 -9.24 -8.17
N ASP A 196 1.54 -9.93 -8.68
CA ASP A 196 0.23 -10.01 -8.01
C ASP A 196 0.30 -10.83 -6.71
N ILE A 197 1.13 -11.88 -6.70
CA ILE A 197 1.41 -12.67 -5.49
C ILE A 197 2.13 -11.81 -4.45
N LEU A 198 3.18 -11.07 -4.83
CA LEU A 198 3.93 -10.21 -3.91
C LEU A 198 3.08 -9.04 -3.40
N TRP A 199 2.23 -8.48 -4.25
CA TRP A 199 1.27 -7.45 -3.86
C TRP A 199 0.27 -8.01 -2.83
N THR A 200 -0.35 -9.16 -3.11
CA THR A 200 -1.32 -9.81 -2.20
C THR A 200 -0.65 -10.21 -0.88
N PHE A 201 0.57 -10.73 -0.95
CA PHE A 201 1.41 -11.02 0.21
C PHE A 201 1.65 -9.78 1.07
N SER A 202 2.00 -8.65 0.45
CA SER A 202 2.24 -7.41 1.19
C SER A 202 1.01 -6.95 1.95
N ILE A 203 -0.20 -7.13 1.42
CA ILE A 203 -1.47 -6.76 2.06
C ILE A 203 -1.67 -7.59 3.34
N PHE A 204 -1.56 -8.91 3.24
CA PHE A 204 -1.68 -9.78 4.42
C PHE A 204 -0.58 -9.54 5.45
N LEU A 205 0.67 -9.38 5.00
CA LEU A 205 1.79 -9.18 5.91
C LEU A 205 1.67 -7.86 6.68
N GLU A 206 1.19 -6.79 6.04
CA GLU A 206 1.00 -5.50 6.70
C GLU A 206 -0.06 -5.56 7.81
N ALA A 207 -1.10 -6.38 7.63
CA ALA A 207 -2.10 -6.59 8.68
C ALA A 207 -1.48 -7.16 9.95
N LEU A 208 -0.48 -8.04 9.82
CA LEU A 208 0.22 -8.67 10.94
C LEU A 208 1.51 -7.96 11.35
N ALA A 209 1.96 -6.97 10.58
CA ALA A 209 3.26 -6.33 10.78
C ALA A 209 3.40 -5.66 12.16
N ILE A 210 2.29 -5.17 12.73
CA ILE A 210 2.28 -4.50 14.03
C ILE A 210 2.30 -5.44 15.23
N VAL A 211 1.93 -6.72 15.04
CA VAL A 211 1.76 -7.69 16.13
C VAL A 211 2.96 -7.74 17.08
N PRO A 212 4.23 -7.83 16.61
CA PRO A 212 5.38 -7.87 17.51
C PRO A 212 5.50 -6.62 18.40
N GLN A 213 5.18 -5.44 17.88
CA GLN A 213 5.19 -4.19 18.64
C GLN A 213 4.13 -4.19 19.74
N LEU A 214 2.92 -4.68 19.47
CA LEU A 214 1.86 -4.77 20.49
C LEU A 214 2.28 -5.70 21.63
N PHE A 215 2.88 -6.85 21.32
CA PHE A 215 3.45 -7.76 22.32
C PHE A 215 4.53 -7.08 23.16
N VAL A 216 5.43 -6.33 22.53
CA VAL A 216 6.47 -5.56 23.26
C VAL A 216 5.80 -4.55 24.21
N LEU A 217 4.80 -3.81 23.76
CA LEU A 217 4.13 -2.83 24.63
C LEU A 217 3.42 -3.46 25.84
N GLN A 218 2.80 -4.63 25.66
CA GLN A 218 2.18 -5.37 26.77
C GLN A 218 3.23 -5.81 27.81
N ARG A 219 4.44 -6.18 27.38
CA ARG A 219 5.51 -6.61 28.30
C ARG A 219 6.11 -5.46 29.12
N TYR A 220 6.30 -4.28 28.51
CA TYR A 220 6.90 -3.14 29.18
C TYR A 220 5.99 -2.44 30.20
N ARG A 221 4.67 -2.75 30.18
CA ARG A 221 3.60 -2.21 31.04
C ARG A 221 3.38 -0.71 30.93
N GLU A 222 4.41 0.12 31.13
CA GLU A 222 4.36 1.56 30.93
C GLU A 222 4.84 1.92 29.52
N VAL A 223 3.96 2.51 28.73
CA VAL A 223 4.28 2.96 27.38
C VAL A 223 4.63 4.43 27.40
N GLU A 224 5.82 4.76 26.89
CA GLU A 224 6.24 6.15 26.70
C GLU A 224 5.27 6.89 25.76
N ASN A 225 4.94 8.14 26.08
CA ASN A 225 3.99 8.95 25.31
C ASN A 225 4.30 8.98 23.80
N LEU A 226 5.57 9.20 23.42
CA LEU A 226 5.96 9.23 22.00
C LEU A 226 5.76 7.88 21.31
N THR A 227 6.04 6.76 22.00
CA THR A 227 5.76 5.42 21.48
C THR A 227 4.26 5.21 21.31
N GLY A 228 3.45 5.67 22.28
CA GLY A 228 2.00 5.64 22.19
C GLY A 228 1.47 6.44 20.99
N HIS A 229 2.00 7.64 20.77
CA HIS A 229 1.65 8.47 19.61
C HIS A 229 2.02 7.82 18.28
N TYR A 230 3.21 7.21 18.19
CA TYR A 230 3.64 6.45 17.01
C TYR A 230 2.63 5.35 16.65
N VAL A 231 2.28 4.50 17.61
CA VAL A 231 1.31 3.40 17.39
C VAL A 231 -0.09 3.93 17.11
N PHE A 232 -0.48 5.04 17.76
CA PHE A 232 -1.76 5.69 17.49
C PHE A 232 -1.87 6.18 16.03
N PHE A 233 -0.89 6.95 15.54
CA PHE A 233 -0.90 7.42 14.15
C PHE A 233 -0.77 6.27 13.14
N LEU A 234 -0.10 5.19 13.53
CA LEU A 234 -0.02 3.96 12.74
C LEU A 234 -1.35 3.20 12.69
N GLY A 235 -2.15 3.19 13.75
CA GLY A 235 -3.49 2.65 13.69
C GLY A 235 -4.43 3.59 12.91
N ALA A 236 -4.31 4.90 13.12
CA ALA A 236 -5.20 5.90 12.57
C ALA A 236 -5.16 5.93 11.04
N TYR A 237 -3.99 5.73 10.40
CA TYR A 237 -3.94 5.66 8.94
C TYR A 237 -4.81 4.52 8.40
N ARG A 238 -4.90 3.39 9.11
CA ARG A 238 -5.76 2.28 8.70
C ARG A 238 -7.24 2.56 8.87
N GLY A 239 -7.63 3.14 10.00
CA GLY A 239 -9.00 3.62 10.19
C GLY A 239 -9.41 4.58 9.08
N LEU A 240 -8.54 5.54 8.73
CA LEU A 240 -8.78 6.49 7.64
C LEU A 240 -8.87 5.82 6.27
N TYR A 241 -8.08 4.77 6.02
CA TYR A 241 -8.16 3.99 4.78
C TYR A 241 -9.48 3.20 4.67
N ILE A 242 -10.00 2.66 5.77
CA ILE A 242 -11.33 2.06 5.81
C ILE A 242 -12.40 3.09 5.46
N LEU A 243 -12.36 4.28 6.06
CA LEU A 243 -13.28 5.38 5.72
C LEU A 243 -13.17 5.79 4.25
N ASN A 244 -11.95 5.80 3.70
CA ASN A 244 -11.72 6.01 2.28
C ASN A 244 -12.40 4.92 1.42
N TRP A 245 -12.30 3.63 1.77
CA TRP A 245 -12.98 2.57 1.02
C TRP A 245 -14.50 2.70 1.07
N VAL A 246 -15.04 3.04 2.24
CA VAL A 246 -16.48 3.33 2.41
C VAL A 246 -16.88 4.51 1.54
N TYR A 247 -16.16 5.64 1.59
CA TYR A 247 -16.42 6.80 0.75
C TYR A 247 -16.41 6.43 -0.74
N ARG A 248 -15.37 5.75 -1.22
CA ARG A 248 -15.27 5.34 -2.64
C ARG A 248 -16.41 4.40 -3.04
N SER A 249 -16.82 3.49 -2.16
CA SER A 249 -17.94 2.58 -2.43
C SER A 249 -19.29 3.28 -2.64
N TYR A 250 -19.52 4.43 -1.99
CA TYR A 250 -20.77 5.18 -2.13
C TYR A 250 -20.74 6.18 -3.30
N TYR A 251 -19.60 6.81 -3.56
CA TYR A 251 -19.52 7.95 -4.48
C TYR A 251 -18.92 7.62 -5.86
N GLU A 252 -18.15 6.54 -6.02
CA GLU A 252 -17.58 6.14 -7.31
C GLU A 252 -18.48 5.12 -8.04
N GLN A 253 -19.07 5.52 -9.18
CA GLN A 253 -20.04 4.72 -9.93
C GLN A 253 -19.51 3.37 -10.47
N PHE A 254 -18.19 3.22 -10.64
CA PHE A 254 -17.54 2.00 -11.14
C PHE A 254 -16.49 1.46 -10.18
N TYR A 255 -16.71 1.63 -8.88
CA TYR A 255 -15.78 1.16 -7.87
C TYR A 255 -15.69 -0.37 -7.86
N ARG A 256 -14.46 -0.90 -8.01
CA ARG A 256 -14.21 -2.34 -7.93
C ARG A 256 -13.97 -2.73 -6.49
N HIS A 257 -14.82 -3.60 -5.97
CA HIS A 257 -14.68 -4.12 -4.62
C HIS A 257 -13.59 -5.17 -4.52
N ASN A 258 -12.64 -4.96 -3.61
CA ASN A 258 -11.56 -5.90 -3.34
C ASN A 258 -11.71 -6.46 -1.92
N TRP A 259 -12.39 -7.60 -1.81
CA TRP A 259 -12.69 -8.22 -0.52
C TRP A 259 -11.43 -8.55 0.30
N LEU A 260 -10.31 -8.88 -0.36
CA LEU A 260 -9.03 -9.16 0.30
C LEU A 260 -8.54 -7.94 1.07
N VAL A 261 -8.63 -6.76 0.45
CA VAL A 261 -8.22 -5.48 1.06
C VAL A 261 -9.11 -5.15 2.25
N TYR A 262 -10.42 -5.37 2.15
CA TYR A 262 -11.35 -5.11 3.25
C TYR A 262 -11.13 -6.05 4.42
N VAL A 263 -10.99 -7.35 4.18
CA VAL A 263 -10.75 -8.34 5.24
C VAL A 263 -9.42 -8.06 5.92
N SER A 264 -8.35 -7.84 5.14
CA SER A 264 -7.03 -7.52 5.68
C SER A 264 -7.04 -6.21 6.49
N GLY A 265 -7.69 -5.16 5.97
CA GLY A 265 -7.82 -3.88 6.67
C GLY A 265 -8.66 -3.98 7.94
N ALA A 266 -9.72 -4.78 7.94
CA ALA A 266 -10.54 -5.05 9.11
C ALA A 266 -9.74 -5.80 10.19
N VAL A 267 -9.02 -6.87 9.81
CA VAL A 267 -8.12 -7.61 10.72
C VAL A 267 -7.08 -6.67 11.32
N GLN A 268 -6.43 -5.85 10.48
CA GLN A 268 -5.41 -4.92 10.97
C GLN A 268 -5.99 -3.89 11.93
N THR A 269 -7.17 -3.34 11.64
CA THR A 269 -7.81 -2.36 12.51
C THR A 269 -8.27 -2.99 13.81
N ALA A 270 -8.79 -4.22 13.77
CA ALA A 270 -9.18 -4.98 14.95
C ALA A 270 -8.00 -5.18 15.92
N LEU A 271 -6.80 -5.43 15.41
CA LEU A 271 -5.59 -5.55 16.24
C LEU A 271 -5.23 -4.26 16.99
N TYR A 272 -5.64 -3.08 16.50
CA TYR A 272 -5.42 -1.80 17.18
C TYR A 272 -6.51 -1.44 18.20
N VAL A 273 -7.67 -2.11 18.20
CA VAL A 273 -8.83 -1.69 19.00
C VAL A 273 -8.51 -1.64 20.50
N ASP A 274 -7.88 -2.68 21.02
CA ASP A 274 -7.49 -2.76 22.43
C ASP A 274 -6.51 -1.64 22.80
N PHE A 275 -5.46 -1.45 21.99
CA PHE A 275 -4.50 -0.37 22.17
C PHE A 275 -5.17 1.02 22.15
N PHE A 276 -6.10 1.26 21.21
CA PHE A 276 -6.81 2.54 21.12
C PHE A 276 -7.67 2.83 22.34
N TYR A 277 -8.35 1.81 22.88
CA TYR A 277 -9.13 1.96 24.09
C TYR A 277 -8.26 2.47 25.24
N TYR A 278 -7.15 1.80 25.54
CA TYR A 278 -6.24 2.21 26.62
C TYR A 278 -5.52 3.53 26.34
N TYR A 279 -5.19 3.80 25.08
CA TYR A 279 -4.60 5.08 24.68
C TYR A 279 -5.56 6.25 24.95
N VAL A 280 -6.83 6.15 24.55
CA VAL A 280 -7.83 7.21 24.78
C VAL A 280 -8.11 7.38 26.28
N VAL A 281 -8.25 6.28 27.02
CA VAL A 281 -8.44 6.30 28.48
C VAL A 281 -7.27 7.02 29.17
N SER A 282 -6.02 6.66 28.86
CA SER A 282 -4.83 7.31 29.41
C SER A 282 -4.81 8.82 29.13
N LYS A 283 -5.20 9.26 27.92
CA LYS A 283 -5.24 10.68 27.57
C LYS A 283 -6.37 11.44 28.25
N TYR A 284 -7.54 10.82 28.41
CA TYR A 284 -8.67 11.46 29.07
C TYR A 284 -8.44 11.66 30.57
N TYR A 285 -7.89 10.66 31.25
CA TYR A 285 -7.62 10.72 32.70
C TYR A 285 -6.25 11.33 33.04
N GLY A 286 -5.42 11.67 32.04
CA GLY A 286 -4.08 12.24 32.25
C GLY A 286 -3.05 11.28 32.85
N GLY A 287 -3.34 9.97 32.85
CA GLY A 287 -2.45 8.93 33.38
C GLY A 287 -1.41 8.45 32.37
N LYS A 288 -0.40 7.71 32.84
CA LYS A 288 0.53 6.99 31.95
C LYS A 288 -0.23 5.91 31.17
N LEU A 289 0.18 5.67 29.92
CA LEU A 289 -0.40 4.60 29.11
C LEU A 289 0.06 3.24 29.63
N THR A 290 -0.87 2.49 30.21
CA THR A 290 -0.64 1.12 30.69
C THR A 290 -1.53 0.14 29.97
N LEU A 291 -0.95 -0.93 29.42
CA LEU A 291 -1.68 -2.00 28.74
C LEU A 291 -1.91 -3.19 29.68
N PRO A 292 -3.06 -3.89 29.58
CA PRO A 292 -3.32 -5.13 30.29
C PRO A 292 -2.45 -6.27 29.76
N THR A 293 -2.32 -7.32 30.57
CA THR A 293 -1.53 -8.53 30.23
C THR A 293 -2.36 -9.52 29.42
#